data_AF-A0A6L8HCW3-F1
#
_entry.id   AF-A0A6L8HCW3-F1
#
_cell.length_a   1.000
_cell.length_b   1.000
_cell.length_c   1.000
_cell.angle_alpha   90.00
_cell.angle_beta   90.00
_cell.angle_gamma   90.00
#
_symmetry.space_group_name_H-M   'P 1'
#
loop_
_entity.id
_entity.type
_entity.pdbx_description
1 polymer ?
#
loop_
_entity_poly.entity_id
_entity_poly.type
_entity_poly.pdbx_seq_one_letter_code
_entity_poly.pdbx_strand_id
1 'polypeptide(L)'
;MSAGTRVAIIGAGPAGFFAAEALLKSGDPVAIDLINRLPAPYGLVRDGVAPDHQAIKSVARVYARILAREEVRYFGNVTLGEDLSVDDLRACYDQIVYAVGAQSDRHLGIPGEDLEGSHAAFDFVGWYNAHPDFRGRRFDLGCEHVVVVGNGNVAIDVARILLHSPARLATTDIADHALAALRESRVRRVTVLGRRGPAQASFTNPELREFGRLEGISAVADGSELELDAVSQAAIEDDAVKTRNMATLRGYAESAPGDGDRVVRFRFFVSPLEFVEEGGR
;
A
#
# COMPACT_ATOMS: atom_id res chain seq x y z
N MET A 1 -11.27 -25.45 -36.89
CA MET A 1 -10.83 -24.14 -36.39
C MET A 1 -9.59 -24.40 -35.56
N SER A 2 -8.47 -23.72 -35.83
CA SER A 2 -7.27 -23.87 -35.00
C SER A 2 -7.64 -23.64 -33.55
N ALA A 3 -7.23 -24.53 -32.64
CA ALA A 3 -7.30 -24.22 -31.22
C ALA A 3 -6.53 -22.91 -31.00
N GLY A 4 -7.17 -21.91 -30.40
CA GLY A 4 -6.51 -20.63 -30.10
C GLY A 4 -5.36 -20.82 -29.12
N THR A 5 -4.45 -19.85 -29.06
CA THR A 5 -3.31 -19.85 -28.14
C THR A 5 -3.81 -19.90 -26.70
N ARG A 6 -3.40 -20.91 -25.93
CA ARG A 6 -3.74 -21.05 -24.52
C ARG A 6 -2.71 -20.35 -23.66
N VAL A 7 -3.15 -19.40 -22.85
CA VAL A 7 -2.28 -18.57 -22.01
C VAL A 7 -2.66 -18.74 -20.55
N ALA A 8 -1.71 -19.16 -19.71
CA ALA A 8 -1.83 -19.10 -18.26
C ALA A 8 -1.28 -17.77 -17.75
N ILE A 9 -2.06 -17.06 -16.94
CA ILE A 9 -1.62 -15.82 -16.27
C ILE A 9 -1.61 -16.09 -14.77
N ILE A 10 -0.42 -16.07 -14.16
CA ILE A 10 -0.21 -16.38 -12.74
C ILE A 10 -0.27 -15.11 -11.92
N GLY A 11 -1.37 -14.90 -11.22
CA GLY A 11 -1.69 -13.71 -10.43
C GLY A 11 -2.82 -12.91 -11.04
N ALA A 12 -3.90 -12.72 -10.28
CA ALA A 12 -5.08 -11.95 -10.70
C ALA A 12 -5.05 -10.50 -10.17
N GLY A 13 -3.88 -9.88 -10.14
CA GLY A 13 -3.73 -8.44 -9.85
C GLY A 13 -3.87 -7.56 -11.11
N PRO A 14 -3.65 -6.23 -11.00
CA PRO A 14 -3.71 -5.32 -12.13
C PRO A 14 -2.88 -5.76 -13.34
N ALA A 15 -1.65 -6.20 -13.11
CA ALA A 15 -0.76 -6.66 -14.19
C ALA A 15 -1.36 -7.86 -14.95
N GLY A 16 -1.94 -8.84 -14.24
CA GLY A 16 -2.58 -10.00 -14.85
C GLY A 16 -3.82 -9.63 -15.65
N PHE A 17 -4.65 -8.74 -15.11
CA PHE A 17 -5.84 -8.24 -15.81
C PHE A 17 -5.49 -7.42 -17.05
N PHE A 18 -4.52 -6.53 -16.98
CA PHE A 18 -4.10 -5.75 -18.15
C PHE A 18 -3.38 -6.61 -19.20
N ALA A 19 -2.63 -7.64 -18.79
CA ALA A 19 -2.09 -8.63 -19.72
C ALA A 19 -3.22 -9.41 -20.43
N ALA A 20 -4.23 -9.86 -19.69
CA ALA A 20 -5.41 -10.51 -20.28
C ALA A 20 -6.13 -9.58 -21.27
N GLU A 21 -6.34 -8.32 -20.89
CA GLU A 21 -6.97 -7.32 -21.76
C GLU A 21 -6.16 -7.08 -23.04
N ALA A 22 -4.83 -6.98 -22.95
CA ALA A 22 -3.96 -6.80 -24.10
C ALA A 22 -4.02 -7.99 -25.06
N LEU A 23 -4.03 -9.22 -24.53
CA LEU A 23 -4.18 -10.45 -25.33
C LEU A 23 -5.54 -10.50 -26.04
N LEU A 24 -6.63 -10.18 -25.33
CA LEU A 24 -7.97 -10.12 -25.93
C LEU A 24 -8.09 -9.05 -27.03
N LYS A 25 -7.28 -8.00 -26.96
CA LYS A 25 -7.25 -6.90 -27.95
C LYS A 25 -6.28 -7.16 -29.10
N SER A 26 -5.48 -8.24 -29.09
CA SER A 26 -4.53 -8.51 -30.17
C SER A 26 -5.22 -8.90 -31.48
N GLY A 27 -6.44 -9.44 -31.40
CA GLY A 27 -7.19 -9.96 -32.54
C GLY A 27 -6.89 -11.44 -32.84
N ASP A 28 -5.96 -12.06 -32.11
CA ASP A 28 -5.65 -13.48 -32.23
C ASP A 28 -6.66 -14.33 -31.44
N PRO A 29 -7.00 -15.55 -31.89
CA PRO A 29 -7.76 -16.48 -31.08
C PRO A 29 -6.94 -16.89 -29.84
N VAL A 30 -7.41 -16.49 -28.66
CA VAL A 30 -6.75 -16.79 -27.37
C VAL A 30 -7.74 -17.40 -26.39
N ALA A 31 -7.25 -18.27 -25.51
CA ALA A 31 -7.96 -18.77 -24.34
C ALA A 31 -7.09 -18.51 -23.11
N ILE A 32 -7.62 -17.81 -22.11
CA ILE A 32 -6.86 -17.26 -21.00
C ILE A 32 -7.35 -17.85 -19.69
N ASP A 33 -6.44 -18.41 -18.91
CA ASP A 33 -6.71 -18.84 -17.54
C ASP A 33 -5.95 -17.95 -16.56
N LEU A 34 -6.68 -17.17 -15.76
CA LEU A 34 -6.15 -16.42 -14.64
C LEU A 34 -6.08 -17.35 -13.42
N ILE A 35 -4.87 -17.71 -13.00
CA ILE A 35 -4.60 -18.60 -11.88
C ILE A 35 -4.13 -17.75 -10.70
N ASN A 36 -4.79 -17.85 -9.55
CA ASN A 36 -4.54 -16.98 -8.41
C ASN A 36 -4.55 -17.76 -7.10
N ARG A 37 -3.54 -17.51 -6.25
CA ARG A 37 -3.43 -18.15 -4.94
C ARG A 37 -4.62 -17.83 -4.03
N LEU A 38 -5.10 -16.59 -4.03
CA LEU A 38 -6.23 -16.22 -3.18
C LEU A 38 -7.56 -16.57 -3.85
N PRO A 39 -8.62 -16.86 -3.07
CA PRO A 39 -9.95 -17.08 -3.63
C PRO A 39 -10.48 -15.83 -4.36
N ALA A 40 -10.26 -14.65 -3.81
CA ALA A 40 -10.69 -13.38 -4.40
C ALA A 40 -9.63 -12.83 -5.40
N PRO A 41 -10.05 -12.31 -6.57
CA PRO A 41 -9.15 -11.66 -7.52
C PRO A 41 -8.85 -10.21 -7.12
N TYR A 42 -8.16 -9.49 -8.01
CA TYR A 42 -7.82 -8.06 -8.01
C TYR A 42 -6.54 -7.69 -7.26
N GLY A 43 -5.96 -8.61 -6.48
CA GLY A 43 -4.69 -8.41 -5.78
C GLY A 43 -4.70 -7.11 -4.97
N LEU A 44 -3.62 -6.32 -5.04
CA LEU A 44 -3.48 -5.09 -4.25
C LEU A 44 -4.56 -4.02 -4.51
N VAL A 45 -5.37 -4.09 -5.58
CA VAL A 45 -6.54 -3.21 -5.70
C VAL A 45 -7.58 -3.51 -4.62
N ARG A 46 -7.71 -4.78 -4.24
CA ARG A 46 -8.55 -5.22 -3.13
C ARG A 46 -7.79 -5.15 -1.82
N ASP A 47 -6.60 -5.76 -1.79
CA ASP A 47 -5.91 -6.10 -0.54
C ASP A 47 -4.84 -5.07 -0.12
N GLY A 48 -4.54 -4.08 -0.97
CA GLY A 48 -3.50 -3.07 -0.74
C GLY A 48 -4.03 -1.65 -0.64
N VAL A 49 -4.80 -1.21 -1.64
CA VAL A 49 -5.39 0.14 -1.69
C VAL A 49 -6.18 0.40 -0.42
N ALA A 50 -5.84 1.49 0.26
CA ALA A 50 -6.43 1.84 1.55
C ALA A 50 -7.97 1.93 1.47
N PRO A 51 -8.67 1.54 2.54
CA PRO A 51 -10.12 1.46 2.53
C PRO A 51 -10.79 2.84 2.41
N ASP A 52 -10.12 3.93 2.74
CA ASP A 52 -10.59 5.31 2.50
C ASP A 52 -10.33 5.81 1.06
N HIS A 53 -9.66 5.03 0.21
CA HIS A 53 -9.40 5.33 -1.21
C HIS A 53 -10.29 4.53 -2.17
N GLN A 54 -11.59 4.45 -1.88
CA GLN A 54 -12.57 3.67 -2.66
C GLN A 54 -12.63 4.05 -4.16
N ALA A 55 -12.34 5.31 -4.51
CA ALA A 55 -12.33 5.77 -5.89
C ALA A 55 -11.30 5.01 -6.75
N ILE A 56 -10.14 4.66 -6.19
CA ILE A 56 -9.08 3.90 -6.89
C ILE A 56 -9.55 2.46 -7.14
N LYS A 57 -10.29 1.87 -6.19
CA LYS A 57 -10.85 0.51 -6.31
C LYS A 57 -11.87 0.37 -7.46
N SER A 58 -12.34 1.49 -8.03
CA SER A 58 -13.29 1.50 -9.15
C SER A 58 -12.79 0.80 -10.42
N VAL A 59 -11.48 0.65 -10.59
CA VAL A 59 -10.86 -0.13 -11.68
C VAL A 59 -11.30 -1.60 -11.66
N ALA A 60 -11.76 -2.12 -10.52
CA ALA A 60 -12.34 -3.47 -10.42
C ALA A 60 -13.51 -3.70 -11.40
N ARG A 61 -14.24 -2.65 -11.80
CA ARG A 61 -15.28 -2.76 -12.85
C ARG A 61 -14.70 -3.09 -14.23
N VAL A 62 -13.49 -2.64 -14.52
CA VAL A 62 -12.77 -3.04 -15.75
C VAL A 62 -12.41 -4.51 -15.67
N TYR A 63 -11.88 -4.95 -14.54
CA TYR A 63 -11.48 -6.35 -14.32
C TYR A 63 -12.67 -7.30 -14.37
N ALA A 64 -13.81 -6.93 -13.78
CA ALA A 64 -15.05 -7.70 -13.87
C ALA A 64 -15.52 -7.87 -15.32
N ARG A 65 -15.41 -6.83 -16.16
CA ARG A 65 -15.72 -6.95 -17.59
C ARG A 65 -14.75 -7.87 -18.35
N ILE A 66 -13.48 -7.91 -17.95
CA ILE A 66 -12.50 -8.83 -18.52
C ILE A 66 -12.83 -10.27 -18.11
N LEU A 67 -13.16 -10.52 -16.83
CA LEU A 67 -13.56 -11.85 -16.36
C LEU A 67 -14.86 -12.37 -17.00
N ALA A 68 -15.73 -11.47 -17.46
CA ALA A 68 -17.00 -11.83 -18.09
C ALA A 68 -16.84 -12.27 -19.57
N ARG A 69 -15.62 -12.24 -20.11
CA ARG A 69 -15.31 -12.67 -21.48
C ARG A 69 -15.29 -14.19 -21.56
N GLU A 70 -15.90 -14.77 -22.59
CA GLU A 70 -15.96 -16.23 -22.79
C GLU A 70 -14.56 -16.85 -22.94
N GLU A 71 -13.61 -16.05 -23.43
CA GLU A 71 -12.22 -16.43 -23.61
C GLU A 71 -11.43 -16.50 -22.29
N VAL A 72 -11.99 -15.99 -21.18
CA VAL A 72 -11.30 -15.85 -19.88
C VAL A 72 -11.93 -16.75 -18.83
N ARG A 73 -11.11 -17.56 -18.16
CA ARG A 73 -11.51 -18.33 -16.97
C ARG A 73 -10.68 -17.92 -15.77
N TYR A 74 -11.27 -18.02 -14.58
CA TYR A 74 -10.60 -17.70 -13.32
C TYR A 74 -10.53 -18.94 -12.43
N PHE A 75 -9.33 -19.24 -11.96
CA PHE A 75 -9.02 -20.32 -11.02
C PHE A 75 -8.38 -19.69 -9.77
N GLY A 76 -9.22 -19.32 -8.81
CA GLY A 76 -8.79 -18.85 -7.50
C GLY A 76 -8.49 -20.00 -6.53
N ASN A 77 -7.80 -19.70 -5.44
CA ASN A 77 -7.35 -20.70 -4.45
C ASN A 77 -6.42 -21.77 -5.05
N VAL A 78 -5.53 -21.36 -5.96
CA VAL A 78 -4.61 -22.24 -6.67
C VAL A 78 -3.21 -21.60 -6.66
N THR A 79 -2.28 -22.26 -5.99
CA THR A 79 -0.92 -21.77 -5.71
C THR A 79 0.11 -22.46 -6.60
N LEU A 80 0.77 -21.70 -7.46
CA LEU A 80 1.91 -22.19 -8.23
C LEU A 80 3.08 -22.53 -7.29
N GLY A 81 3.59 -23.75 -7.40
CA GLY A 81 4.62 -24.31 -6.53
C GLY A 81 4.09 -25.24 -5.44
N GLU A 82 2.77 -25.22 -5.17
CA GLU A 82 2.12 -26.10 -4.19
C GLU A 82 1.04 -26.98 -4.85
N ASP A 83 0.03 -26.35 -5.46
CA ASP A 83 -1.10 -27.04 -6.08
C ASP A 83 -0.82 -27.46 -7.53
N LEU A 84 0.09 -26.74 -8.20
CA LEU A 84 0.57 -27.04 -9.54
C LEU A 84 2.07 -26.71 -9.67
N SER A 85 2.74 -27.40 -10.58
CA SER A 85 4.12 -27.11 -10.97
C SER A 85 4.19 -26.27 -12.24
N VAL A 86 5.37 -25.70 -12.50
CA VAL A 86 5.64 -25.02 -13.79
C VAL A 86 5.58 -26.01 -14.96
N ASP A 87 5.92 -27.28 -14.73
CA ASP A 87 5.88 -28.30 -15.78
C ASP A 87 4.44 -28.69 -16.14
N ASP A 88 3.52 -28.70 -15.17
CA ASP A 88 2.08 -28.86 -15.44
C ASP A 88 1.57 -27.73 -16.34
N LEU A 89 1.98 -26.48 -16.08
CA LEU A 89 1.63 -25.35 -16.94
C LEU A 89 2.21 -25.49 -18.34
N ARG A 90 3.48 -25.88 -18.46
CA ARG A 90 4.14 -26.08 -19.77
C ARG A 90 3.50 -27.20 -20.58
N ALA A 91 2.95 -28.23 -19.93
CA ALA A 91 2.21 -29.28 -20.61
C ALA A 91 0.83 -28.82 -21.12
N CYS A 92 0.23 -27.83 -20.46
CA CYS A 92 -1.15 -27.41 -20.71
C CYS A 92 -1.31 -26.10 -21.49
N TYR A 93 -0.30 -25.23 -21.52
CA TYR A 93 -0.39 -23.88 -22.07
C TYR A 93 0.73 -23.58 -23.06
N ASP A 94 0.42 -22.79 -24.08
CA ASP A 94 1.38 -22.34 -25.08
C ASP A 94 2.24 -21.19 -24.54
N GLN A 95 1.69 -20.38 -23.63
CA GLN A 95 2.39 -19.26 -22.99
C GLN A 95 2.03 -19.14 -21.50
N ILE A 96 2.99 -18.65 -20.71
CA ILE A 96 2.83 -18.40 -19.28
C ILE A 96 3.25 -16.96 -18.99
N VAL A 97 2.37 -16.17 -18.37
CA VAL A 97 2.63 -14.80 -17.92
C VAL A 97 2.68 -14.79 -16.39
N TYR A 98 3.81 -14.36 -15.83
CA TYR A 98 3.95 -14.18 -14.38
C TYR A 98 3.55 -12.77 -13.99
N ALA A 99 2.46 -12.65 -13.23
CA ALA A 99 1.89 -11.40 -12.73
C ALA A 99 1.70 -11.45 -11.20
N VAL A 100 2.63 -12.10 -10.50
CA VAL A 100 2.56 -12.43 -9.06
C VAL A 100 2.78 -11.24 -8.12
N GLY A 101 3.27 -10.12 -8.66
CA GLY A 101 3.61 -8.93 -7.86
C GLY A 101 4.78 -9.19 -6.90
N ALA A 102 4.87 -8.36 -5.85
CA ALA A 102 5.83 -8.53 -4.76
C ALA A 102 5.06 -8.89 -3.48
N GLN A 103 5.33 -10.08 -2.93
CA GLN A 103 4.59 -10.66 -1.80
C GLN A 103 5.37 -10.59 -0.47
N SER A 104 6.57 -10.00 -0.47
CA SER A 104 7.43 -9.86 0.69
C SER A 104 7.76 -8.39 0.95
N ASP A 105 8.02 -8.07 2.21
CA ASP A 105 8.51 -6.78 2.65
C ASP A 105 10.04 -6.67 2.57
N ARG A 106 10.56 -5.50 2.92
CA ARG A 106 12.00 -5.21 2.97
C ARG A 106 12.38 -4.92 4.41
N HIS A 107 13.20 -5.80 4.97
CA HIS A 107 13.78 -5.60 6.29
C HIS A 107 14.72 -4.38 6.31
N LEU A 108 14.72 -3.68 7.44
CA LEU A 108 15.63 -2.60 7.78
C LEU A 108 17.05 -3.12 8.06
N GLY A 109 17.17 -4.35 8.56
CA GLY A 109 18.43 -4.99 8.89
C GLY A 109 19.15 -4.35 10.07
N ILE A 110 18.39 -3.89 11.07
CA ILE A 110 18.90 -3.20 12.26
C ILE A 110 18.58 -3.96 13.54
N PRO A 111 19.36 -3.78 14.63
CA PRO A 111 19.07 -4.42 15.91
C PRO A 111 17.65 -4.09 16.41
N GLY A 112 16.99 -5.09 16.97
CA GLY A 112 15.64 -4.96 17.54
C GLY A 112 14.50 -4.97 16.51
N GLU A 113 14.76 -5.15 15.22
CA GLU A 113 13.71 -5.18 14.19
C GLU A 113 12.66 -6.28 14.42
N ASP A 114 13.01 -7.37 15.10
CA ASP A 114 12.11 -8.49 15.41
C ASP A 114 11.40 -8.34 16.78
N LEU A 115 11.57 -7.20 17.48
CA LEU A 115 10.87 -6.94 18.75
C LEU A 115 9.35 -6.88 18.54
N GLU A 116 8.60 -7.23 19.59
CA GLU A 116 7.15 -7.06 19.59
C GLU A 116 6.79 -5.57 19.39
N GLY A 117 5.84 -5.30 18.48
CA GLY A 117 5.50 -3.92 18.09
C GLY A 117 6.26 -3.39 16.87
N SER A 118 7.35 -4.05 16.45
CA SER A 118 8.00 -3.79 15.17
C SER A 118 7.33 -4.60 14.06
N HIS A 119 6.75 -3.92 13.08
CA HIS A 119 5.96 -4.55 12.04
C HIS A 119 6.24 -3.96 10.65
N ALA A 120 6.26 -4.83 9.64
CA ALA A 120 6.22 -4.39 8.26
C ALA A 120 4.89 -3.67 7.95
N ALA A 121 4.97 -2.56 7.21
CA ALA A 121 3.77 -1.87 6.73
C ALA A 121 2.86 -2.79 5.91
N PHE A 122 3.45 -3.70 5.13
CA PHE A 122 2.73 -4.67 4.32
C PHE A 122 1.77 -5.54 5.16
N ASP A 123 2.23 -6.03 6.32
CA ASP A 123 1.42 -6.81 7.26
C ASP A 123 0.25 -5.99 7.81
N PHE A 124 0.49 -4.74 8.19
CA PHE A 124 -0.56 -3.85 8.70
C PHE A 124 -1.60 -3.50 7.63
N VAL A 125 -1.15 -3.25 6.40
CA VAL A 125 -2.02 -3.03 5.24
C VAL A 125 -2.88 -4.26 4.95
N GLY A 126 -2.27 -5.44 4.86
CA GLY A 126 -2.99 -6.68 4.63
C GLY A 126 -4.01 -6.95 5.75
N TRP A 127 -3.64 -6.68 7.00
CA TRP A 127 -4.52 -6.83 8.15
C TRP A 127 -5.76 -5.93 8.05
N TYR A 128 -5.61 -4.62 7.84
CA TYR A 128 -6.77 -3.74 7.76
C TYR A 128 -7.61 -3.94 6.49
N ASN A 129 -7.05 -4.52 5.42
CA ASN A 129 -7.76 -4.86 4.19
C ASN A 129 -8.34 -6.30 4.18
N ALA A 130 -8.31 -7.01 5.31
CA ALA A 130 -8.81 -8.38 5.44
C ALA A 130 -8.14 -9.41 4.53
N HIS A 131 -6.87 -9.21 4.18
CA HIS A 131 -6.09 -10.20 3.44
C HIS A 131 -5.94 -11.49 4.29
N PRO A 132 -6.26 -12.69 3.75
CA PRO A 132 -6.37 -13.91 4.54
C PRO A 132 -5.13 -14.28 5.36
N ASP A 133 -3.93 -14.06 4.82
CA ASP A 133 -2.67 -14.37 5.50
C ASP A 133 -2.41 -13.48 6.72
N PHE A 134 -3.00 -12.28 6.78
CA PHE A 134 -2.76 -11.30 7.83
C PHE A 134 -3.91 -11.18 8.84
N ARG A 135 -5.05 -11.86 8.60
CA ARG A 135 -6.24 -11.79 9.47
C ARG A 135 -5.97 -12.21 10.93
N GLY A 136 -4.97 -13.06 11.15
CA GLY A 136 -4.56 -13.55 12.47
C GLY A 136 -3.57 -12.65 13.19
N ARG A 137 -3.04 -11.62 12.50
CA ARG A 137 -2.11 -10.65 13.09
C ARG A 137 -2.82 -9.82 14.14
N ARG A 138 -2.04 -9.41 15.14
CA ARG A 138 -2.45 -8.49 16.20
C ARG A 138 -1.46 -7.35 16.24
N PHE A 139 -1.98 -6.14 16.38
CA PHE A 139 -1.19 -4.92 16.52
C PHE A 139 -1.57 -4.28 17.84
N ASP A 140 -0.58 -4.00 18.69
CA ASP A 140 -0.81 -3.27 19.93
C ASP A 140 -0.98 -1.78 19.63
N LEU A 141 -2.25 -1.33 19.61
CA LEU A 141 -2.61 0.06 19.41
C LEU A 141 -2.85 0.81 20.75
N GLY A 142 -2.38 0.24 21.86
CA GLY A 142 -2.45 0.85 23.20
C GLY A 142 -1.38 1.92 23.44
N CYS A 143 -0.41 2.09 22.53
CA CYS A 143 0.57 3.16 22.56
C CYS A 143 -0.03 4.50 22.11
N GLU A 144 0.58 5.61 22.52
CA GLU A 144 0.18 6.96 22.05
C GLU A 144 0.91 7.39 20.78
N HIS A 145 2.07 6.81 20.49
CA HIS A 145 2.97 7.25 19.42
C HIS A 145 3.47 6.06 18.61
N VAL A 146 3.23 6.11 17.30
CA VAL A 146 3.75 5.15 16.32
C VAL A 146 4.77 5.83 15.41
N VAL A 147 5.83 5.11 15.06
CA VAL A 147 6.83 5.53 14.07
C VAL A 147 6.66 4.70 12.81
N VAL A 148 6.56 5.36 11.66
CA VAL A 148 6.48 4.72 10.34
C VAL A 148 7.74 5.06 9.56
N VAL A 149 8.50 4.05 9.15
CA VAL A 149 9.77 4.24 8.42
C VAL A 149 9.51 4.20 6.91
N GLY A 150 9.76 5.33 6.23
CA GLY A 150 9.63 5.49 4.79
C GLY A 150 8.77 6.70 4.40
N ASN A 151 9.07 7.32 3.24
CA ASN A 151 8.30 8.44 2.69
C ASN A 151 7.59 8.09 1.37
N GLY A 152 6.95 6.92 1.30
CA GLY A 152 6.11 6.54 0.18
C GLY A 152 4.62 6.60 0.52
N ASN A 153 3.75 6.45 -0.48
CA ASN A 153 2.30 6.47 -0.27
C ASN A 153 1.82 5.41 0.74
N VAL A 154 2.44 4.22 0.80
CA VAL A 154 2.10 3.21 1.81
C VAL A 154 2.33 3.73 3.24
N ALA A 155 3.41 4.49 3.48
CA ALA A 155 3.65 5.09 4.79
C ALA A 155 2.58 6.16 5.13
N ILE A 156 2.13 6.90 4.12
CA ILE A 156 1.03 7.87 4.24
C ILE A 156 -0.28 7.14 4.57
N ASP A 157 -0.59 6.03 3.90
CA ASP A 157 -1.78 5.23 4.14
C ASP A 157 -1.80 4.65 5.55
N VAL A 158 -0.69 4.07 6.01
CA VAL A 158 -0.55 3.56 7.39
C VAL A 158 -0.78 4.68 8.40
N ALA A 159 -0.11 5.82 8.23
CA ALA A 159 -0.26 6.97 9.13
C ALA A 159 -1.70 7.50 9.13
N ARG A 160 -2.34 7.55 7.97
CA ARG A 160 -3.73 7.99 7.83
C ARG A 160 -4.68 7.04 8.53
N ILE A 161 -4.59 5.73 8.30
CA ILE A 161 -5.45 4.73 8.94
C ILE A 161 -5.31 4.74 10.47
N LEU A 162 -4.09 4.87 10.99
CA LEU A 162 -3.84 4.95 12.43
C LEU A 162 -4.46 6.19 13.09
N LEU A 163 -4.53 7.32 12.37
CA LEU A 163 -5.02 8.59 12.89
C LEU A 163 -6.46 8.90 12.49
N HIS A 164 -7.04 8.22 11.52
CA HIS A 164 -8.38 8.54 11.02
C HIS A 164 -9.44 8.29 12.09
N SER A 165 -10.54 9.04 12.03
CA SER A 165 -11.72 8.77 12.85
C SER A 165 -12.28 7.36 12.56
N PRO A 166 -12.43 6.48 13.58
CA PRO A 166 -13.05 5.17 13.40
C PRO A 166 -14.49 5.26 12.88
N ALA A 167 -15.21 6.35 13.17
CA ALA A 167 -16.57 6.55 12.66
C ALA A 167 -16.59 6.75 11.13
N ARG A 168 -15.56 7.39 10.57
CA ARG A 168 -15.39 7.53 9.12
C ARG A 168 -14.92 6.23 8.48
N LEU A 169 -13.98 5.52 9.12
CA LEU A 169 -13.54 4.21 8.64
C LEU A 169 -14.67 3.18 8.68
N ALA A 170 -15.63 3.30 9.59
CA ALA A 170 -16.80 2.42 9.64
C ALA A 170 -17.71 2.53 8.40
N THR A 171 -17.53 3.54 7.53
CA THR A 171 -18.27 3.67 6.26
C THR A 171 -17.50 3.13 5.05
N THR A 172 -16.34 2.50 5.26
CA THR A 172 -15.49 1.94 4.21
C THR A 172 -15.52 0.41 4.22
N ASP A 173 -14.69 -0.23 3.38
CA ASP A 173 -14.51 -1.68 3.34
C ASP A 173 -13.37 -2.19 4.26
N ILE A 174 -12.97 -1.40 5.25
CA ILE A 174 -11.97 -1.82 6.25
C ILE A 174 -12.43 -3.09 6.97
N ALA A 175 -11.49 -3.97 7.32
CA ALA A 175 -11.79 -5.20 8.03
C ALA A 175 -12.41 -4.91 9.41
N ASP A 176 -13.50 -5.62 9.75
CA ASP A 176 -14.22 -5.42 11.02
C ASP A 176 -13.32 -5.58 12.25
N HIS A 177 -12.40 -6.56 12.22
CA HIS A 177 -11.46 -6.80 13.32
C HIS A 177 -10.45 -5.65 13.46
N ALA A 178 -10.01 -5.06 12.35
CA ALA A 178 -9.11 -3.92 12.37
C ALA A 178 -9.84 -2.65 12.85
N LEU A 179 -11.08 -2.44 12.41
CA LEU A 179 -11.92 -1.36 12.88
C LEU A 179 -12.21 -1.45 14.38
N ALA A 180 -12.46 -2.64 14.90
CA ALA A 180 -12.64 -2.86 16.34
C ALA A 180 -11.39 -2.45 17.13
N ALA A 181 -10.20 -2.88 16.70
CA ALA A 181 -8.94 -2.46 17.32
C ALA A 181 -8.71 -0.95 17.21
N LEU A 182 -9.01 -0.32 16.07
CA LEU A 182 -8.86 1.12 15.87
C LEU A 182 -9.82 1.95 16.74
N ARG A 183 -10.99 1.41 17.14
CA ARG A 183 -11.89 2.08 18.09
C ARG A 183 -11.30 2.15 19.50
N GLU A 184 -10.46 1.18 19.87
CA GLU A 184 -9.79 1.12 21.17
C GLU A 184 -8.40 1.77 21.16
N SER A 185 -7.93 2.19 19.97
CA SER A 185 -6.61 2.78 19.76
C SER A 185 -6.37 4.04 20.59
N ARG A 186 -5.22 4.06 21.28
CA ARG A 186 -4.70 5.22 22.00
C ARG A 186 -3.74 6.05 21.15
N VAL A 187 -3.47 5.64 19.91
CA VAL A 187 -2.55 6.36 19.02
C VAL A 187 -3.08 7.76 18.79
N ARG A 188 -2.22 8.75 19.09
CA ARG A 188 -2.46 10.17 18.85
C ARG A 188 -1.37 10.80 18.01
N ARG A 189 -0.18 10.21 17.98
CA ARG A 189 0.95 10.72 17.21
C ARG A 189 1.46 9.66 16.26
N VAL A 190 1.65 10.03 15.00
CA VAL A 190 2.41 9.22 14.04
C VAL A 190 3.58 10.05 13.54
N THR A 191 4.79 9.49 13.56
CA THR A 191 5.96 10.12 12.93
C THR A 191 6.38 9.32 11.71
N VAL A 192 6.37 9.96 10.55
CA VAL A 192 6.82 9.38 9.28
C VAL A 192 8.28 9.78 9.07
N LEU A 193 9.18 8.81 9.14
CA LEU A 193 10.64 9.00 9.05
C LEU A 193 11.16 8.80 7.63
N GLY A 194 11.96 9.77 7.19
CA GLY A 194 12.66 9.76 5.93
C GLY A 194 14.16 9.74 6.07
N ARG A 195 14.81 8.70 5.53
CA ARG A 195 16.29 8.65 5.50
C ARG A 195 16.95 9.69 4.60
N ARG A 196 16.22 10.19 3.59
CA ARG A 196 16.67 11.26 2.66
C ARG A 196 15.87 12.53 2.94
N GLY A 197 16.19 13.59 2.19
CA GLY A 197 15.48 14.85 2.24
C GLY A 197 14.09 14.81 1.60
N PRO A 198 13.31 15.88 1.79
CA PRO A 198 11.94 15.99 1.28
C PRO A 198 11.87 15.98 -0.25
N ALA A 199 12.90 16.45 -0.95
CA ALA A 199 13.00 16.39 -2.40
C ALA A 199 13.11 14.96 -2.96
N GLN A 200 13.50 13.97 -2.13
CA GLN A 200 13.62 12.57 -2.51
C GLN A 200 12.48 11.68 -1.96
N ALA A 201 11.47 12.28 -1.33
CA ALA A 201 10.27 11.59 -0.92
C ALA A 201 9.51 11.03 -2.13
N SER A 202 8.92 9.86 -1.98
CA SER A 202 8.21 9.14 -3.06
C SER A 202 6.70 9.13 -2.88
N PHE A 203 6.15 9.87 -1.91
CA PHE A 203 4.73 10.11 -1.83
C PHE A 203 4.29 11.10 -2.91
N THR A 204 3.05 11.00 -3.34
CA THR A 204 2.45 11.92 -4.31
C THR A 204 1.66 13.01 -3.59
N ASN A 205 1.46 14.13 -4.30
CA ASN A 205 0.89 15.33 -3.69
C ASN A 205 -0.56 15.19 -3.20
N PRO A 206 -1.46 14.50 -3.93
CA PRO A 206 -2.83 14.30 -3.45
C PRO A 206 -2.91 13.62 -2.08
N GLU A 207 -2.09 12.59 -1.87
CA GLU A 207 -1.99 11.77 -0.67
C GLU A 207 -1.40 12.57 0.48
N LEU A 208 -0.34 13.34 0.22
CA LEU A 208 0.24 14.22 1.23
C LEU A 208 -0.76 15.28 1.69
N ARG A 209 -1.44 15.95 0.76
CA ARG A 209 -2.37 17.06 1.05
C ARG A 209 -3.61 16.63 1.81
N GLU A 210 -3.93 15.34 1.80
CA GLU A 210 -5.10 14.78 2.46
C GLU A 210 -5.09 15.09 3.96
N PHE A 211 -3.94 15.01 4.63
CA PHE A 211 -3.83 15.33 6.06
C PHE A 211 -4.25 16.75 6.40
N GLY A 212 -4.04 17.71 5.49
CA GLY A 212 -4.47 19.10 5.70
C GLY A 212 -5.99 19.31 5.61
N ARG A 213 -6.74 18.26 5.26
CA ARG A 213 -8.21 18.27 5.12
C ARG A 213 -8.91 17.36 6.13
N LEU A 214 -8.16 16.56 6.89
CA LEU A 214 -8.72 15.63 7.86
C LEU A 214 -9.07 16.37 9.15
N GLU A 215 -10.33 16.33 9.53
CA GLU A 215 -10.82 16.92 10.77
C GLU A 215 -10.14 16.29 11.99
N GLY A 216 -9.63 17.12 12.90
CA GLY A 216 -8.99 16.68 14.14
C GLY A 216 -7.56 16.17 14.01
N ILE A 217 -6.94 16.23 12.82
CA ILE A 217 -5.55 15.83 12.60
C ILE A 217 -4.72 17.05 12.18
N SER A 218 -3.61 17.27 12.88
CA SER A 218 -2.60 18.27 12.52
C SER A 218 -1.43 17.62 11.79
N ALA A 219 -1.10 18.12 10.61
CA ALA A 219 0.13 17.75 9.91
C ALA A 219 1.23 18.76 10.20
N VAL A 220 2.39 18.27 10.64
CA VAL A 220 3.54 19.10 10.99
C VAL A 220 4.81 18.62 10.30
N ALA A 221 5.64 19.55 9.86
CA ALA A 221 6.99 19.31 9.36
C ALA A 221 7.97 20.26 10.06
N ASP A 222 9.23 19.86 10.19
CA ASP A 222 10.27 20.76 10.71
C ASP A 222 10.77 21.65 9.57
N GLY A 223 10.57 22.96 9.68
CA GLY A 223 10.99 23.91 8.64
C GLY A 223 12.49 23.86 8.34
N SER A 224 13.33 23.54 9.33
CA SER A 224 14.79 23.41 9.14
C SER A 224 15.15 22.19 8.28
N GLU A 225 14.32 21.15 8.28
CA GLU A 225 14.48 19.96 7.43
C GLU A 225 13.93 20.16 6.01
N LEU A 226 13.32 21.32 5.72
CA LEU A 226 12.78 21.67 4.40
C LEU A 226 13.68 22.61 3.59
N GLU A 227 14.81 23.02 4.15
CA GLU A 227 15.86 23.74 3.43
C GLU A 227 16.53 22.79 2.44
N LEU A 228 16.51 23.17 1.15
CA LEU A 228 17.07 22.36 0.08
C LEU A 228 18.48 22.85 -0.27
N ASP A 229 19.41 21.91 -0.41
CA ASP A 229 20.69 22.17 -1.06
C ASP A 229 20.49 22.49 -2.56
N ALA A 230 21.52 23.02 -3.21
CA ALA A 230 21.45 23.44 -4.61
C ALA A 230 21.11 22.29 -5.58
N VAL A 231 21.56 21.06 -5.30
CA VAL A 231 21.28 19.88 -6.13
C VAL A 231 19.82 19.46 -5.96
N SER A 232 19.34 19.42 -4.72
CA SER A 232 17.94 19.11 -4.41
C SER A 232 16.99 20.16 -4.98
N GLN A 233 17.36 21.44 -4.93
CA GLN A 233 16.60 22.55 -5.51
C GLN A 233 16.50 22.40 -7.04
N ALA A 234 17.62 22.19 -7.73
CA ALA A 234 17.61 21.94 -9.18
C ALA A 234 16.80 20.69 -9.55
N ALA A 235 16.84 19.63 -8.73
CA ALA A 235 16.12 18.38 -8.98
C ALA A 235 14.59 18.46 -8.83
N ILE A 236 14.06 19.54 -8.22
CA ILE A 236 12.61 19.75 -8.10
C ILE A 236 12.07 20.80 -9.07
N GLU A 237 12.92 21.68 -9.62
CA GLU A 237 12.51 22.81 -10.47
C GLU A 237 11.71 22.35 -11.69
N ASP A 238 12.16 21.27 -12.34
CA ASP A 238 11.48 20.68 -13.51
C ASP A 238 10.49 19.55 -13.14
N ASP A 239 10.31 19.27 -11.85
CA ASP A 239 9.40 18.23 -11.35
C ASP A 239 8.20 18.86 -10.63
N ALA A 240 7.09 19.00 -11.36
CA ALA A 240 5.87 19.60 -10.84
C ALA A 240 5.29 18.84 -9.63
N VAL A 241 5.51 17.52 -9.51
CA VAL A 241 5.04 16.74 -8.35
C VAL A 241 5.86 17.11 -7.13
N LYS A 242 7.18 17.10 -7.24
CA LYS A 242 8.07 17.45 -6.13
C LYS A 242 7.92 18.91 -5.70
N THR A 243 7.76 19.83 -6.64
CA THR A 243 7.49 21.25 -6.35
C THR A 243 6.21 21.41 -5.51
N ARG A 244 5.13 20.71 -5.87
CA ARG A 244 3.88 20.75 -5.09
C ARG A 244 4.01 20.08 -3.73
N ASN A 245 4.76 18.98 -3.64
CA ASN A 245 5.07 18.31 -2.38
C ASN A 245 5.80 19.26 -1.42
N MET A 246 6.85 19.94 -1.91
CA MET A 246 7.59 20.94 -1.13
C MET A 246 6.70 22.08 -0.64
N ALA A 247 5.84 22.62 -1.52
CA ALA A 247 4.88 23.65 -1.12
C ALA A 247 3.93 23.17 -0.01
N THR A 248 3.49 21.91 -0.08
CA THR A 248 2.62 21.31 0.93
C THR A 248 3.34 21.13 2.27
N LEU A 249 4.56 20.59 2.25
CA LEU A 249 5.38 20.41 3.46
C LEU A 249 5.71 21.75 4.12
N ARG A 250 6.04 22.79 3.34
CA ARG A 250 6.27 24.14 3.86
C ARG A 250 5.02 24.70 4.55
N GLY A 251 3.84 24.48 3.94
CA GLY A 251 2.57 24.79 4.59
C GLY A 251 2.40 24.08 5.94
N TYR A 252 2.83 22.82 6.06
CA TYR A 252 2.80 22.08 7.33
C TYR A 252 3.87 22.53 8.35
N ALA A 253 4.95 23.17 7.92
CA ALA A 253 5.95 23.76 8.82
C ALA A 253 5.48 25.12 9.37
N GLU A 254 4.72 25.88 8.59
CA GLU A 254 4.18 27.18 8.97
C GLU A 254 2.86 27.07 9.76
N SER A 255 2.13 25.96 9.62
CA SER A 255 0.90 25.74 10.36
C SER A 255 1.19 25.49 11.83
N ALA A 256 0.59 26.27 12.72
CA ALA A 256 0.52 25.89 14.13
C ALA A 256 -0.21 24.53 14.24
N PRO A 257 0.21 23.63 15.15
CA PRO A 257 -0.61 22.47 15.48
C PRO A 257 -2.00 22.98 15.82
N GLY A 258 -3.02 22.54 15.06
CA GLY A 258 -4.39 22.93 15.34
C GLY A 258 -4.86 22.34 16.67
N ASP A 259 -6.06 22.71 17.10
CA ASP A 259 -6.67 22.23 18.35
C ASP A 259 -7.01 20.72 18.36
N GLY A 260 -6.62 19.98 17.32
CA GLY A 260 -6.81 18.54 17.22
C GLY A 260 -5.89 17.75 18.16
N ASP A 261 -6.39 16.64 18.70
CA ASP A 261 -5.64 15.77 19.61
C ASP A 261 -4.69 14.81 18.86
N ARG A 262 -4.76 14.77 17.52
CA ARG A 262 -3.99 13.86 16.67
C ARG A 262 -2.99 14.61 15.79
N VAL A 263 -1.78 14.07 15.68
CA VAL A 263 -0.68 14.70 14.94
C VAL A 263 0.03 13.69 14.05
N VAL A 264 0.22 14.04 12.78
CA VAL A 264 1.20 13.40 11.90
C VAL A 264 2.41 14.32 11.75
N ARG A 265 3.60 13.80 12.07
CA ARG A 265 4.88 14.51 11.95
C ARG A 265 5.70 13.92 10.83
N PHE A 266 6.14 14.74 9.89
CA PHE A 266 7.09 14.36 8.86
C PHE A 266 8.50 14.75 9.32
N ARG A 267 9.42 13.78 9.27
CA ARG A 267 10.85 13.99 9.55
C ARG A 267 11.68 13.50 8.37
N PHE A 268 12.73 14.25 8.04
CA PHE A 268 13.65 13.94 6.94
C PHE A 268 15.09 13.90 7.43
N PHE A 269 15.97 13.29 6.64
CA PHE A 269 17.38 13.07 7.01
C PHE A 269 17.58 12.23 8.30
N VAL A 270 16.61 11.38 8.64
CA VAL A 270 16.65 10.51 9.83
C VAL A 270 16.56 9.05 9.41
N SER A 271 17.51 8.24 9.87
CA SER A 271 17.49 6.78 9.72
C SER A 271 17.39 6.12 11.09
N PRO A 272 16.53 5.10 11.28
CA PRO A 272 16.53 4.31 12.51
C PRO A 272 17.86 3.53 12.60
N LEU A 273 18.44 3.48 13.81
CA LEU A 273 19.69 2.76 14.07
C LEU A 273 19.47 1.45 14.82
N GLU A 274 18.50 1.44 15.73
CA GLU A 274 18.07 0.28 16.50
C GLU A 274 16.64 0.50 17.01
N PHE A 275 15.95 -0.59 17.32
CA PHE A 275 14.76 -0.59 18.17
C PHE A 275 15.17 -1.09 19.56
N VAL A 276 14.73 -0.39 20.60
CA VAL A 276 15.09 -0.67 21.99
C VAL A 276 13.85 -1.15 22.72
N GLU A 277 13.99 -2.24 23.46
CA GLU A 277 12.92 -2.76 24.33
C GLU A 277 12.90 -2.02 25.67
N GLU A 278 11.79 -1.38 26.00
CA GLU A 278 11.52 -0.76 27.29
C GLU A 278 10.19 -1.27 27.86
N GLY A 279 10.27 -2.13 28.88
CA GLY A 279 9.08 -2.67 29.54
C GLY A 279 8.30 -3.70 28.71
N GLY A 280 8.98 -4.41 27.80
CA GLY A 280 8.38 -5.44 26.93
C GLY A 280 7.78 -4.89 25.63
N ARG A 281 8.22 -3.70 25.20
CA ARG A 281 7.78 -2.96 24.00
C ARG A 281 8.94 -2.19 23.41
#